data_AF-A0A929IJ94-F1
#
_entry.id   AF-A0A929IJ94-F1
#
_cell.length_a   1.000
_cell.length_b   1.000
_cell.length_c   1.000
_cell.angle_alpha   90.00
_cell.angle_beta   90.00
_cell.angle_gamma   90.00
#
_symmetry.space_group_name_H-M   'P 1'
#
loop_
_entity.id
_entity.type
_entity.pdbx_description
1 polymer ?
#
loop_
_entity_poly.entity_id
_entity_poly.type
_entity_poly.pdbx_seq_one_letter_code
_entity_poly.pdbx_strand_id
1 'polypeptide(L)'
;MRVFDLYAGGKTDKFEILFALDEGEEELLETYTANVQRACWTKAGLSAIAEVLVRYERAPADRGDWPAVLEDTLSTAKGAFAKFPWHLPDLVEQAPDLHANVMDRIGGDGFSSAMSKRTFAKACKAIVYGYLK
;
A
#
# COMPACT_ATOMS: atom_id res chain seq x y z
N MET A 1 -1.31 7.41 -4.72
CA MET A 1 -1.24 6.50 -5.87
C MET A 1 -0.04 6.83 -6.74
N ARG A 2 0.04 8.03 -7.34
CA ARG A 2 1.21 8.50 -8.10
C ARG A 2 2.53 8.36 -7.34
N VAL A 3 2.59 8.79 -6.08
CA VAL A 3 3.76 8.62 -5.19
C VAL A 3 4.16 7.15 -4.99
N PHE A 4 3.18 6.25 -4.86
CA PHE A 4 3.46 4.82 -4.74
C PHE A 4 4.03 4.27 -6.05
N ASP A 5 3.39 4.61 -7.19
CA ASP A 5 3.82 4.16 -8.51
C ASP A 5 5.23 4.67 -8.86
N LEU A 6 5.56 5.92 -8.47
CA LEU A 6 6.90 6.50 -8.64
C LEU A 6 7.95 5.79 -7.77
N TYR A 7 7.61 5.48 -6.51
CA TYR A 7 8.48 4.76 -5.60
C TYR A 7 8.73 3.32 -6.08
N ALA A 8 7.68 2.60 -6.48
CA ALA A 8 7.75 1.27 -7.07
C ALA A 8 8.56 1.26 -8.38
N GLY A 9 8.49 2.34 -9.16
CA GLY A 9 9.30 2.56 -10.37
C GLY A 9 10.77 2.94 -10.11
N GLY A 10 11.23 2.94 -8.86
CA GLY A 10 12.62 3.16 -8.47
C GLY A 10 12.96 4.59 -8.02
N LYS A 11 12.02 5.54 -8.06
CA LYS A 11 12.24 6.90 -7.53
C LYS A 11 11.99 6.91 -6.03
N THR A 12 13.04 6.62 -5.28
CA THR A 12 12.98 6.50 -3.81
C THR A 12 13.35 7.79 -3.06
N ASP A 13 13.98 8.76 -3.76
CA ASP A 13 14.28 10.06 -3.18
C ASP A 13 13.03 10.96 -3.14
N LYS A 14 12.89 11.73 -2.05
CA LYS A 14 11.70 12.59 -1.87
C LYS A 14 11.65 13.68 -2.93
N PHE A 15 12.77 14.29 -3.28
CA PHE A 15 12.79 15.36 -4.27
C PHE A 15 12.55 14.79 -5.67
N GLU A 16 13.08 13.61 -6.01
CA GLU A 16 12.77 12.95 -7.28
C GLU A 16 11.29 12.59 -7.45
N ILE A 17 10.62 12.20 -6.35
CA ILE A 17 9.17 11.98 -6.35
C ILE A 17 8.45 13.32 -6.54
N LEU A 18 8.80 14.35 -5.77
CA LEU A 18 8.17 15.68 -5.87
C LEU A 18 8.35 16.29 -7.27
N PHE A 19 9.55 16.22 -7.84
CA PHE A 19 9.84 16.69 -9.21
C PHE A 19 9.14 15.89 -10.32
N ALA A 20 8.62 14.71 -10.00
CA ALA A 20 7.87 13.89 -10.94
C ALA A 20 6.35 14.07 -10.81
N LEU A 21 5.90 14.79 -9.78
CA LEU A 21 4.52 15.25 -9.64
C LEU A 21 4.36 16.53 -10.46
N ASP A 22 3.16 16.75 -11.00
CA ASP A 22 2.81 18.04 -11.57
C ASP A 22 2.49 19.08 -10.48
N GLU A 23 2.44 20.35 -10.88
CA GLU A 23 2.24 21.49 -9.97
C GLU A 23 0.92 21.37 -9.17
N GLY A 24 -0.12 20.77 -9.75
CA GLY A 24 -1.39 20.53 -9.07
C GLY A 24 -1.33 19.36 -8.09
N GLU A 25 -0.58 18.30 -8.43
CA GLU A 25 -0.30 17.18 -7.54
C GLU A 25 0.55 17.60 -6.34
N GLU A 26 1.54 18.49 -6.54
CA GLU A 26 2.39 19.05 -5.49
C GLU A 26 1.58 19.97 -4.55
N GLU A 27 0.74 20.86 -5.10
CA GLU A 27 -0.13 21.75 -4.32
C GLU A 27 -1.15 20.96 -3.46
N LEU A 28 -1.73 19.89 -4.00
CA LEU A 28 -2.57 18.97 -3.24
C LEU A 28 -1.78 18.32 -2.11
N LEU A 29 -0.55 17.88 -2.39
CA LEU A 29 0.30 17.25 -1.39
C LEU A 29 0.62 18.23 -0.26
N GLU A 30 1.05 19.45 -0.55
CA GLU A 30 1.31 20.47 0.47
C GLU A 30 0.07 20.84 1.29
N THR A 31 -1.06 21.10 0.60
CA THR A 31 -2.34 21.47 1.21
C THR A 31 -2.82 20.42 2.21
N TYR A 32 -2.70 19.15 1.85
CA TYR A 32 -3.14 18.06 2.69
C TYR A 32 -2.06 17.64 3.70
N THR A 33 -0.76 17.83 3.46
CA THR A 33 0.26 17.43 4.45
C THR A 33 0.27 18.29 5.71
N ALA A 34 -0.07 19.58 5.60
CA ALA A 34 -0.10 20.48 6.76
C ALA A 34 -1.31 20.27 7.70
N ASN A 35 -2.46 19.83 7.18
CA ASN A 35 -3.73 19.81 7.92
C ASN A 35 -4.34 18.41 8.11
N VAL A 36 -3.72 17.38 7.56
CA VAL A 36 -4.29 16.03 7.58
C VAL A 36 -3.79 15.23 8.77
N GLN A 37 -4.73 14.83 9.63
CA GLN A 37 -4.48 13.99 10.80
C GLN A 37 -3.89 12.63 10.40
N ARG A 38 -3.10 12.04 11.32
CA ARG A 38 -2.52 10.70 11.21
C ARG A 38 -3.46 9.65 10.59
N ALA A 39 -4.71 9.60 11.05
CA ALA A 39 -5.72 8.64 10.60
C ALA A 39 -5.96 8.69 9.07
N CYS A 40 -5.89 9.88 8.48
CA CYS A 40 -6.09 10.07 7.05
C CYS A 40 -4.88 9.58 6.24
N TRP A 41 -3.66 9.75 6.74
CA TRP A 41 -2.45 9.20 6.11
C TRP A 41 -2.42 7.68 6.20
N THR A 42 -2.83 7.11 7.34
CA THR A 42 -3.06 5.67 7.47
C THR A 42 -4.08 5.18 6.43
N LYS A 43 -5.24 5.84 6.32
CA LYS A 43 -6.28 5.47 5.34
C LYS A 43 -5.80 5.59 3.89
N ALA A 44 -5.00 6.61 3.57
CA ALA A 44 -4.42 6.80 2.25
C ALA A 44 -3.43 5.67 1.91
N GLY A 45 -2.58 5.27 2.86
CA GLY A 45 -1.67 4.14 2.71
C GLY A 45 -2.42 2.82 2.47
N LEU A 46 -3.43 2.53 3.29
CA LEU A 46 -4.28 1.33 3.15
C LEU A 46 -5.02 1.30 1.81
N SER A 47 -5.55 2.45 1.39
CA SER A 47 -6.27 2.58 0.11
C SER A 47 -5.33 2.39 -1.08
N ALA A 48 -4.09 2.89 -1.00
CA ALA A 48 -3.06 2.68 -2.02
C ALA A 48 -2.68 1.19 -2.12
N ILE A 49 -2.46 0.51 -0.99
CA ILE A 49 -2.20 -0.94 -0.97
C ILE A 49 -3.33 -1.72 -1.65
N ALA A 50 -4.58 -1.43 -1.29
CA ALA A 50 -5.73 -2.12 -1.87
C ALA A 50 -5.85 -1.91 -3.38
N GLU A 51 -5.66 -0.67 -3.85
CA GLU A 51 -5.69 -0.32 -5.26
C GLU A 51 -4.62 -1.09 -6.07
N VAL A 52 -3.40 -1.18 -5.54
CA VAL A 52 -2.28 -1.86 -6.19
C VAL A 52 -2.54 -3.35 -6.30
N LEU A 53 -3.00 -4.00 -5.22
CA LEU A 53 -3.34 -5.44 -5.25
C LEU A 53 -4.46 -5.75 -6.26
N VAL A 54 -5.48 -4.87 -6.34
CA VAL A 54 -6.56 -5.00 -7.33
C VAL A 54 -6.04 -4.84 -8.76
N ARG A 55 -5.07 -3.95 -9.00
CA ARG A 55 -4.43 -3.79 -10.31
C ARG A 55 -3.61 -5.02 -10.70
N TYR A 56 -2.84 -5.58 -9.77
CA TYR A 56 -2.09 -6.82 -10.01
C TYR A 56 -3.01 -7.99 -10.39
N GLU A 57 -4.15 -8.16 -9.72
CA GLU A 57 -5.09 -9.24 -10.08
C GLU A 57 -5.66 -9.06 -11.50
N ARG A 58 -5.89 -7.80 -11.90
CA ARG A 58 -6.43 -7.46 -13.22
C ARG A 58 -5.36 -7.52 -14.33
N ALA A 59 -4.08 -7.55 -13.99
CA ALA A 59 -2.97 -7.64 -14.93
C ALA A 59 -2.73 -9.11 -15.35
N PRO A 60 -2.90 -9.47 -16.64
CA PRO A 60 -2.81 -10.87 -17.08
C PRO A 60 -1.41 -11.50 -16.95
N ALA A 61 -0.36 -10.69 -16.80
CA ALA A 61 1.03 -11.13 -16.90
C ALA A 61 1.67 -11.51 -15.55
N ASP A 62 1.14 -11.03 -14.42
CA ASP A 62 1.80 -11.10 -13.12
C ASP A 62 1.06 -12.00 -12.11
N ARG A 63 0.51 -13.13 -12.56
CA ARG A 63 0.00 -14.17 -11.65
C ARG A 63 1.17 -14.88 -10.96
N GLY A 64 1.84 -14.15 -10.08
CA GLY A 64 2.93 -14.63 -9.24
C GLY A 64 2.45 -15.12 -7.87
N ASP A 65 3.42 -15.50 -7.05
CA ASP A 65 3.22 -15.87 -5.64
C ASP A 65 2.59 -14.70 -4.86
N TRP A 66 1.27 -14.75 -4.67
CA TRP A 66 0.48 -13.70 -4.01
C TRP A 66 1.01 -13.26 -2.64
N PRO A 67 1.46 -14.19 -1.76
CA PRO A 67 2.22 -13.84 -0.57
C PRO A 67 3.39 -12.89 -0.82
N ALA A 68 4.24 -13.17 -1.81
CA ALA A 68 5.39 -12.32 -2.15
C ALA A 68 4.94 -10.97 -2.71
N VAL A 69 3.92 -10.95 -3.57
CA VAL A 69 3.34 -9.70 -4.12
C VAL A 69 2.78 -8.82 -2.99
N LEU A 70 2.10 -9.42 -2.01
CA LEU A 70 1.58 -8.72 -0.85
C LEU A 70 2.72 -8.15 0.01
N GLU A 71 3.73 -8.96 0.34
CA GLU A 71 4.88 -8.52 1.13
C GLU A 71 5.61 -7.35 0.46
N ASP A 72 5.84 -7.44 -0.86
CA ASP A 72 6.49 -6.38 -1.63
C ASP A 72 5.64 -5.11 -1.69
N THR A 73 4.33 -5.23 -1.92
CA THR A 73 3.39 -4.10 -1.91
C THR A 73 3.38 -3.40 -0.55
N LEU A 74 3.34 -4.17 0.54
CA LEU A 74 3.35 -3.63 1.91
C LEU A 74 4.69 -2.98 2.25
N SER A 75 5.80 -3.56 1.81
CA SER A 75 7.15 -3.00 1.99
C SER A 75 7.32 -1.69 1.22
N THR A 76 6.88 -1.66 -0.03
CA THR A 76 6.86 -0.47 -0.89
C THR A 76 6.00 0.62 -0.30
N ALA A 77 4.80 0.29 0.18
CA ALA A 77 3.94 1.26 0.87
C ALA A 77 4.63 1.82 2.13
N LYS A 78 5.28 0.96 2.93
CA LYS A 78 6.05 1.39 4.10
C LYS A 78 7.17 2.36 3.73
N GLY A 79 7.91 2.10 2.66
CA GLY A 79 8.94 3.01 2.14
C GLY A 79 8.38 4.33 1.65
N ALA A 80 7.36 4.28 0.78
CA ALA A 80 6.72 5.45 0.18
C ALA A 80 6.09 6.38 1.24
N PHE A 81 5.48 5.82 2.28
CA PHE A 81 4.82 6.58 3.33
C PHE A 81 5.70 6.91 4.54
N ALA A 82 6.97 6.49 4.56
CA ALA A 82 7.88 6.68 5.71
C ALA A 82 8.10 8.15 6.10
N LYS A 83 7.94 9.09 5.16
CA LYS A 83 8.11 10.53 5.37
C LYS A 83 6.80 11.25 5.74
N PHE A 84 5.70 10.52 5.87
CA PHE A 84 4.37 11.05 6.21
C PHE A 84 3.99 10.59 7.63
N PRO A 85 3.05 11.27 8.31
CA PRO A 85 2.62 10.91 9.66
C PRO A 85 1.65 9.71 9.64
N TRP A 86 1.98 8.67 8.86
CA TRP A 86 1.28 7.39 8.89
C TRP A 86 1.61 6.68 10.21
N HIS A 87 0.71 5.83 10.70
CA HIS A 87 0.97 5.03 11.88
C HIS A 87 0.97 3.56 11.51
N LEU A 88 2.19 3.04 11.30
CA LEU A 88 2.39 1.66 10.84
C LEU A 88 1.67 0.60 11.69
N PRO A 89 1.60 0.70 13.03
CA PRO A 89 0.84 -0.27 13.83
C PRO A 89 -0.65 -0.38 13.42
N ASP A 90 -1.27 0.70 12.93
CA ASP A 90 -2.66 0.67 12.46
C ASP A 90 -2.85 -0.29 11.28
N LEU A 91 -1.78 -0.60 10.52
CA LEU A 91 -1.84 -1.60 9.45
C LEU A 91 -2.21 -2.98 9.99
N VAL A 92 -1.74 -3.33 11.19
CA VAL A 92 -2.05 -4.61 11.83
C VAL A 92 -3.49 -4.63 12.33
N GLU A 93 -3.92 -3.53 12.95
CA GLU A 93 -5.27 -3.38 13.48
C GLU A 93 -6.32 -3.39 12.36
N GLN A 94 -6.02 -2.72 11.25
CA GLN A 94 -6.91 -2.61 10.08
C GLN A 94 -6.69 -3.71 9.03
N ALA A 95 -5.79 -4.66 9.25
CA ALA A 95 -5.54 -5.76 8.31
C ALA A 95 -6.82 -6.53 7.91
N PRO A 96 -7.77 -6.84 8.82
CA PRO A 96 -9.02 -7.50 8.45
C PRO A 96 -9.87 -6.66 7.49
N ASP A 97 -9.98 -5.36 7.76
CA ASP A 97 -10.79 -4.44 6.95
C ASP A 97 -10.15 -4.17 5.60
N LEU A 98 -8.82 -4.04 5.56
CA LEU A 98 -8.05 -3.94 4.32
C LEU A 98 -8.23 -5.19 3.47
N HIS A 99 -8.13 -6.38 4.06
CA HIS A 99 -8.38 -7.64 3.34
C HIS A 99 -9.81 -7.69 2.80
N ALA A 100 -10.82 -7.32 3.60
CA ALA A 100 -12.20 -7.27 3.13
C ALA A 100 -12.37 -6.31 1.95
N ASN A 101 -11.80 -5.09 2.05
CA ASN A 101 -11.82 -4.09 0.99
C ASN A 101 -11.19 -4.62 -0.30
N VAL A 102 -10.05 -5.31 -0.20
CA VAL A 102 -9.43 -5.95 -1.36
C VAL A 102 -10.40 -6.98 -1.94
N MET A 103 -10.85 -7.96 -1.16
CA MET A 103 -11.76 -9.03 -1.61
C MET A 103 -13.04 -8.52 -2.27
N ASP A 104 -13.61 -7.42 -1.80
CA ASP A 104 -14.81 -6.81 -2.39
C ASP A 104 -14.56 -6.18 -3.78
N ARG A 105 -13.29 -5.92 -4.12
CA ARG A 105 -12.89 -5.17 -5.33
C ARG A 105 -12.18 -6.02 -6.39
N ILE A 106 -11.62 -7.16 -5.99
CA ILE A 106 -11.09 -8.16 -6.91
C ILE A 106 -12.22 -8.99 -7.48
N GLY A 107 -12.24 -9.15 -8.80
CA GLY A 107 -13.23 -9.94 -9.54
C GLY A 107 -12.72 -11.30 -10.01
N GLY A 108 -11.51 -11.70 -9.56
CA GLY A 108 -10.85 -12.95 -9.95
C GLY A 108 -10.54 -13.85 -8.76
N ASP A 109 -10.24 -15.11 -9.05
CA ASP A 109 -10.01 -16.14 -8.03
C ASP A 109 -8.54 -16.24 -7.58
N GLY A 110 -7.61 -15.50 -8.20
CA GLY A 110 -6.18 -15.65 -7.96
C GLY A 110 -5.81 -15.28 -6.53
N PHE A 111 -6.04 -14.03 -6.16
CA PHE A 111 -5.80 -13.55 -4.81
C PHE A 111 -6.70 -14.26 -3.79
N SER A 112 -7.99 -14.44 -4.08
CA SER A 112 -8.95 -15.00 -3.12
C SER A 112 -8.67 -16.48 -2.78
N SER A 113 -8.11 -17.25 -3.71
CA SER A 113 -7.70 -18.65 -3.47
C SER A 113 -6.36 -18.76 -2.76
N ALA A 114 -5.43 -17.83 -2.99
CA ALA A 114 -4.08 -17.86 -2.39
C ALA A 114 -4.01 -17.17 -1.03
N MET A 115 -4.86 -16.18 -0.77
CA MET A 115 -4.78 -15.31 0.41
C MET A 115 -5.94 -15.51 1.37
N SER A 116 -5.66 -16.23 2.46
CA SER A 116 -6.57 -16.23 3.61
C SER A 116 -6.42 -14.94 4.44
N LYS A 117 -7.49 -14.55 5.14
CA LYS A 117 -7.48 -13.46 6.14
C LYS A 117 -6.31 -13.59 7.12
N ARG A 118 -6.00 -14.83 7.54
CA ARG A 118 -4.90 -15.13 8.48
C ARG A 118 -3.53 -14.88 7.83
N THR A 119 -3.33 -15.33 6.59
CA THR A 119 -2.08 -15.13 5.84
C THR A 119 -1.82 -13.64 5.63
N PHE A 120 -2.86 -12.90 5.22
CA PHE A 120 -2.78 -11.46 5.02
C PHE A 120 -2.40 -10.71 6.30
N ALA A 121 -3.08 -11.01 7.42
CA ALA A 121 -2.75 -10.41 8.71
C ALA A 121 -1.33 -10.77 9.19
N LYS A 122 -0.83 -11.97 8.86
CA LYS A 122 0.56 -12.36 9.15
C LYS A 122 1.56 -11.52 8.37
N ALA A 123 1.32 -11.29 7.08
CA ALA A 123 2.16 -10.43 6.24
C ALA A 123 2.19 -8.98 6.76
N CYS A 124 1.02 -8.41 7.13
CA CYS A 124 0.96 -7.09 7.76
C CYS A 124 1.82 -7.03 9.04
N LYS A 125 1.69 -8.03 9.93
CA LYS A 125 2.49 -8.10 11.17
C LYS A 125 3.99 -8.22 10.89
N ALA A 126 4.38 -8.99 9.89
CA ALA A 126 5.77 -9.15 9.49
C ALA A 126 6.39 -7.81 9.06
N ILE A 127 5.66 -7.01 8.28
CA ILE A 127 6.13 -5.70 7.80
C ILE A 127 6.23 -4.67 8.93
N VAL A 128 5.30 -4.72 9.89
CA VAL A 128 5.26 -3.81 11.03
C VAL A 128 6.32 -4.14 12.09
N TYR A 129 6.41 -5.42 12.48
CA TYR A 129 7.23 -5.84 13.62
C TYR A 129 8.53 -6.53 13.23
N GLY A 130 8.76 -6.82 11.95
CA GLY A 130 9.98 -7.45 11.46
C GLY A 130 10.07 -8.96 11.72
N TYR A 131 8.97 -9.64 12.06
CA TYR A 131 8.97 -11.09 12.33
C TYR A 131 8.08 -11.86 11.37
N LEU A 132 8.69 -12.60 10.44
CA LEU A 132 8.14 -13.85 9.89
C LEU A 132 8.70 -14.98 10.76
N LYS A 133 7.88 -15.50 11.68
CA LYS A 133 8.10 -16.83 12.27
C LYS A 133 7.27 -17.85 11.51
#